data_AF-A0A949Z966-F1
#
_entry.id   AF-A0A949Z966-F1
#
_cell.length_a   1.000
_cell.length_b   1.000
_cell.length_c   1.000
_cell.angle_alpha   90.00
_cell.angle_beta   90.00
_cell.angle_gamma   90.00
#
_symmetry.space_group_name_H-M   'P 1'
#
loop_
_entity.id
_entity.type
_entity.pdbx_description
1 polymer ?
#
loop_
_entity_poly.entity_id
_entity_poly.type
_entity_poly.pdbx_seq_one_letter_code
_entity_poly.pdbx_strand_id
1 'polypeptide(L)'
;MQIERVEVTPRRDVYNPGDVINIAIYFQTAFVGQCRVGLVLAGHSWGDQFEAKTFAKSSNTLYEGQIYIKDDKVGSCVLRAVLAPVGGTAQTVAVGDQIFEVRPLVPQRR
;
A
#
# COMPACT_ATOMS: atom_id res chain seq x y z
N MET A 1 12.46 12.61 -1.75
CA MET A 1 11.57 11.98 -0.75
C MET A 1 11.97 10.52 -0.69
N GLN A 2 12.53 10.05 0.42
CA GLN A 2 13.02 8.67 0.53
C GLN A 2 12.26 7.97 1.66
N ILE A 3 11.53 6.92 1.29
CA ILE A 3 10.92 5.99 2.25
C ILE A 3 12.07 5.22 2.89
N GLU A 4 12.13 5.27 4.22
CA GLU A 4 13.13 4.54 5.00
C GLU A 4 12.67 3.11 5.26
N ARG A 5 11.41 2.97 5.68
CA ARG A 5 10.87 1.70 6.17
C ARG A 5 9.36 1.65 5.97
N VAL A 6 8.85 0.44 5.73
CA VAL A 6 7.42 0.16 5.68
C VAL A 6 7.13 -0.97 6.65
N GLU A 7 6.13 -0.79 7.49
CA GLU A 7 5.62 -1.83 8.38
C GLU A 7 4.21 -2.24 7.94
N VAL A 8 3.95 -3.54 7.99
CA VAL A 8 2.72 -4.17 7.51
C VAL A 8 2.18 -5.09 8.59
N THR A 9 0.93 -4.89 9.00
CA THR A 9 0.31 -5.67 10.08
C THR A 9 -1.14 -6.06 9.73
N PRO A 10 -1.51 -7.34 9.77
CA PRO A 10 -0.66 -8.49 10.09
C PRO A 10 0.31 -8.82 8.95
N ARG A 11 1.49 -9.34 9.28
CA ARG A 11 2.40 -9.91 8.29
C ARG A 11 2.04 -11.38 8.07
N ARG A 12 1.73 -11.73 6.82
CA ARG A 12 1.39 -13.10 6.40
C ARG A 12 2.11 -13.43 5.09
N ASP A 13 2.34 -14.72 4.86
CA ASP A 13 2.88 -15.23 3.60
C ASP A 13 1.82 -15.19 2.48
N VAL A 14 0.55 -15.34 2.85
CA VAL A 14 -0.60 -15.27 1.95
C VAL A 14 -1.70 -14.43 2.60
N TYR A 15 -2.29 -13.56 1.81
CA TYR A 15 -3.48 -12.78 2.16
C TYR A 15 -4.68 -13.26 1.34
N ASN A 16 -5.88 -12.87 1.77
CA ASN A 16 -7.11 -13.19 1.09
C ASN A 16 -7.93 -11.92 0.82
N PRO A 17 -8.76 -11.91 -0.24
CA PRO A 17 -9.82 -10.91 -0.35
C PRO A 17 -10.65 -10.85 0.93
N GLY A 18 -10.95 -9.64 1.40
CA GLY A 18 -11.58 -9.40 2.69
C GLY A 18 -10.61 -9.04 3.82
N ASP A 19 -9.32 -9.37 3.69
CA ASP A 19 -8.33 -9.00 4.70
C ASP A 19 -8.15 -7.48 4.75
N VAL A 20 -7.94 -6.98 5.98
CA VAL A 20 -7.52 -5.60 6.24
C VAL A 20 -6.09 -5.62 6.73
N ILE A 21 -5.23 -4.87 6.05
CA ILE A 21 -3.82 -4.69 6.43
C ILE A 21 -3.59 -3.23 6.84
N ASN A 22 -2.93 -3.05 7.98
CA ASN A 22 -2.42 -1.76 8.43
C ASN A 22 -1.04 -1.57 7.84
N ILE A 23 -0.80 -0.38 7.28
CA ILE A 23 0.47 -0.01 6.67
C ILE A 23 0.96 1.26 7.34
N ALA A 24 2.20 1.25 7.80
CA ALA A 24 2.91 2.42 8.31
C ALA A 24 4.12 2.68 7.41
N ILE A 25 4.24 3.91 6.89
CA ILE A 25 5.31 4.35 6.01
C ILE A 25 6.14 5.38 6.77
N TYR A 26 7.41 5.02 6.98
CA TYR A 26 8.40 5.87 7.63
C TYR A 26 9.28 6.53 6.58
N PHE A 27 9.45 7.85 6.69
CA PHE A 27 10.30 8.65 5.82
C PHE A 27 11.59 9.02 6.53
N GLN A 28 12.72 8.90 5.82
CA GLN A 28 14.05 9.23 6.35
C GLN A 28 14.17 10.73 6.72
N THR A 29 13.43 11.57 6.01
CA THR A 29 13.34 13.01 6.22
C THR A 29 11.87 13.41 6.34
N ALA A 30 11.60 14.51 7.04
CA ALA A 30 10.24 15.00 7.22
C ALA A 30 9.54 15.20 5.87
N PHE A 31 8.38 14.57 5.70
CA PHE A 31 7.52 14.70 4.53
C PHE A 31 6.22 15.42 4.90
N VAL A 32 5.97 16.53 4.21
CA VAL A 32 4.75 17.32 4.36
C VAL A 32 4.01 17.32 3.03
N GLY A 33 2.87 16.64 3.01
CA GLY A 33 2.08 16.47 1.80
C GLY A 33 0.97 15.45 1.96
N GLN A 34 0.36 15.08 0.84
CA GLN A 34 -0.59 13.97 0.81
C GLN A 34 0.15 12.67 0.46
N CYS A 35 -0.13 11.62 1.24
CA CYS A 35 0.31 10.26 0.95
C CYS A 35 -0.92 9.41 0.61
N ARG A 36 -0.99 8.89 -0.62
CA ARG A 36 -2.05 7.97 -1.05
C ARG A 36 -1.43 6.61 -1.36
N VAL A 37 -1.93 5.55 -0.76
CA VAL A 37 -1.34 4.21 -0.87
C VAL A 37 -2.38 3.21 -1.38
N GLY A 38 -1.95 2.34 -2.28
CA GLY A 38 -2.80 1.30 -2.86
C GLY A 38 -2.02 0.02 -3.16
N LEU A 39 -2.76 -1.07 -3.27
CA LEU A 39 -2.26 -2.38 -3.67
C LEU A 39 -2.49 -2.58 -5.17
N VAL A 40 -1.45 -2.99 -5.90
CA VAL A 40 -1.48 -3.11 -7.37
C VAL A 40 -0.99 -4.49 -7.78
N LEU A 41 -1.65 -5.14 -8.73
CA LEU A 41 -1.18 -6.40 -9.31
C LEU A 41 0.17 -6.21 -9.99
N ALA A 42 1.10 -7.14 -9.77
CA ALA A 42 2.41 -7.14 -10.40
C ALA A 42 2.24 -7.20 -11.94
N GLY A 43 2.92 -6.30 -12.65
CA GLY A 43 2.86 -6.22 -14.12
C GLY A 43 1.72 -5.34 -14.69
N HIS A 44 0.81 -4.82 -13.86
CA HIS A 44 -0.19 -3.86 -14.31
C HIS A 44 0.33 -2.42 -14.25
N SER A 45 0.10 -1.66 -15.32
CA SER A 45 0.44 -0.23 -15.39
C SER A 45 -0.47 0.59 -14.49
N TRP A 46 0.10 1.64 -13.91
CA TRP A 46 -0.60 2.56 -13.02
C TRP A 46 -1.56 3.45 -13.85
N GLY A 47 -2.87 3.19 -13.72
CA GLY A 47 -3.99 3.81 -14.46
C GLY A 47 -5.34 3.51 -13.78
N ASP A 48 -6.47 3.58 -14.48
CA ASP A 48 -7.90 3.51 -14.02
C ASP A 48 -8.28 2.51 -12.91
N GLN A 49 -7.39 1.58 -12.54
CA GLN A 49 -7.57 0.59 -11.46
C GLN A 49 -6.80 0.90 -10.16
N PHE A 50 -6.20 2.10 -10.02
CA PHE A 50 -5.52 2.52 -8.80
C PHE A 50 -6.49 3.06 -7.75
N GLU A 51 -7.09 2.14 -7.00
CA GLU A 51 -7.81 2.50 -5.79
C GLU A 51 -6.83 2.72 -4.63
N ALA A 52 -6.38 3.95 -4.47
CA ALA A 52 -5.56 4.34 -3.34
C ALA A 52 -6.33 5.11 -2.29
N LYS A 53 -5.99 4.82 -1.03
CA LYS A 53 -6.50 5.49 0.15
C LYS A 53 -5.51 6.53 0.64
N THR A 54 -6.03 7.68 1.06
CA THR A 54 -5.23 8.71 1.72
C THR A 54 -4.86 8.22 3.12
N PHE A 55 -3.58 8.20 3.41
CA PHE A 55 -3.06 7.83 4.73
C PHE A 55 -3.04 9.05 5.64
N ALA A 56 -3.30 8.81 6.92
CA ALA A 56 -3.24 9.84 7.95
C ALA A 56 -1.77 10.16 8.26
N LYS A 57 -1.50 11.45 8.51
CA LYS A 57 -0.19 11.90 8.97
C LYS A 57 -0.15 11.79 10.49
N SER A 58 0.56 10.80 11.01
CA SER A 58 0.72 10.61 12.46
C SER A 58 1.91 11.38 13.01
N SER A 59 2.93 11.63 12.17
CA SER A 59 4.02 12.56 12.46
C SER A 59 4.59 13.17 11.18
N ASN A 60 5.60 14.04 11.28
CA ASN A 60 6.31 14.55 10.10
C ASN A 60 7.07 13.45 9.33
N THR A 61 7.33 12.30 9.95
CA THR A 61 8.08 11.18 9.34
C THR A 61 7.25 9.90 9.24
N LEU A 62 5.99 9.92 9.64
CA LEU A 62 5.13 8.73 9.67
C LEU A 62 3.75 9.03 9.08
N TYR A 63 3.38 8.25 8.07
CA TYR A 63 2.03 8.18 7.54
C TYR A 63 1.51 6.76 7.66
N GLU A 64 0.28 6.60 8.12
CA GLU A 64 -0.31 5.28 8.33
C GLU A 64 -1.77 5.21 7.89
N GLY A 65 -2.21 4.00 7.58
CA GLY A 65 -3.56 3.75 7.12
C GLY A 65 -3.84 2.28 6.91
N GLN A 66 -5.08 2.02 6.50
CA GLN A 66 -5.58 0.67 6.28
C GLN A 66 -5.88 0.45 4.80
N ILE A 67 -5.50 -0.72 4.31
CA ILE A 67 -5.85 -1.20 2.97
C ILE A 67 -6.74 -2.42 3.14
N TYR A 68 -7.88 -2.41 2.45
CA TYR A 68 -8.76 -3.55 2.33
C TYR A 68 -8.41 -4.29 1.04
N ILE A 69 -8.10 -5.58 1.13
CA ILE A 69 -7.75 -6.40 -0.02
C ILE A 69 -9.03 -6.83 -0.71
N LYS A 70 -9.19 -6.42 -1.97
CA LYS A 70 -10.37 -6.69 -2.80
C LYS A 70 -10.17 -7.94 -3.66
N ASP A 71 -11.29 -8.47 -4.18
CA ASP A 71 -11.28 -9.65 -5.05
C ASP A 71 -10.49 -9.45 -6.35
N ASP A 72 -10.44 -8.21 -6.84
CA ASP A 72 -9.67 -7.83 -8.03
C ASP A 72 -8.15 -7.77 -7.78
N LYS A 73 -7.71 -8.07 -6.55
CA LYS A 73 -6.30 -8.14 -6.16
C LYS A 73 -5.80 -9.58 -6.00
N VAL A 74 -6.56 -10.59 -6.42
CA VAL A 74 -6.08 -11.98 -6.46
C VAL A 74 -4.89 -12.13 -7.41
N GLY A 75 -3.76 -12.58 -6.89
CA GLY A 75 -2.47 -12.68 -7.58
C GLY A 75 -1.32 -12.05 -6.75
N SER A 76 -0.15 -11.95 -7.36
CA SER A 76 1.00 -11.25 -6.77
C SER A 76 0.77 -9.75 -6.86
N CYS A 77 0.75 -9.08 -5.72
CA CYS A 77 0.55 -7.64 -5.61
C CYS A 77 1.76 -6.92 -5.01
N VAL A 78 1.89 -5.62 -5.31
CA VAL A 78 2.89 -4.72 -4.73
C VAL A 78 2.22 -3.47 -4.17
N LEU A 79 2.80 -2.91 -3.10
CA LEU A 79 2.36 -1.62 -2.57
C LEU A 79 3.00 -0.47 -3.34
N ARG A 80 2.18 0.52 -3.68
CA ARG A 80 2.59 1.77 -4.31
C ARG A 80 2.02 2.95 -3.55
N ALA A 81 2.79 4.04 -3.51
CA ALA A 81 2.34 5.30 -2.95
C ALA A 81 2.46 6.42 -3.98
N VAL A 82 1.48 7.33 -3.96
CA VAL A 82 1.58 8.66 -4.54
C VAL A 82 1.90 9.63 -3.42
N LEU A 83 3.03 10.31 -3.55
CA LEU A 83 3.49 11.32 -2.62
C LEU A 83 3.34 12.68 -3.31
N ALA A 84 2.42 13.52 -2.80
CA ALA A 84 2.18 14.86 -3.31
C ALA A 84 2.64 15.90 -2.26
N PRO A 85 3.90 16.38 -2.33
CA PRO A 85 4.42 17.36 -1.39
C PRO A 85 3.76 18.74 -1.55
N VAL A 86 3.63 19.49 -0.46
CA VAL A 86 3.19 20.89 -0.49
C VAL A 86 4.31 21.73 -1.13
N GLY A 87 4.18 22.04 -2.42
CA GLY A 87 5.18 22.83 -3.16
C GLY A 87 6.06 22.04 -4.13
N GLY A 88 5.72 20.78 -4.43
CA GLY A 88 6.42 19.99 -5.45
C GLY A 88 5.48 19.15 -6.31
N THR A 89 6.06 18.42 -7.25
CA THR A 89 5.32 17.53 -8.14
C THR A 89 5.01 16.21 -7.44
N ALA A 90 3.80 15.69 -7.66
CA ALA A 90 3.43 14.37 -7.18
C ALA A 90 4.31 13.29 -7.81
N GLN A 91 4.74 12.31 -7.01
CA GLN A 91 5.56 11.20 -7.47
C GLN A 91 4.96 9.87 -7.04
N THR A 92 4.99 8.90 -7.95
CA THR A 92 4.62 7.51 -7.66
C THR A 92 5.87 6.72 -7.31
N VAL A 93 5.85 6.05 -6.16
CA VAL A 93 6.99 5.30 -5.64
C VAL A 93 6.58 3.89 -5.22
N ALA A 94 7.52 2.96 -5.29
CA ALA A 94 7.38 1.68 -4.59
C ALA A 94 7.37 1.90 -3.08
N VAL A 95 6.49 1.20 -2.38
CA VAL A 95 6.41 1.24 -0.91
C VAL A 95 7.06 -0.04 -0.41
N GLY A 96 8.40 -0.02 -0.41
CA GLY A 96 9.23 -1.19 -0.14
C GLY A 96 9.17 -2.26 -1.24
N ASP A 97 9.83 -3.39 -0.98
CA ASP A 97 9.97 -4.50 -1.92
C ASP A 97 9.04 -5.68 -1.61
N GLN A 98 8.07 -5.48 -0.69
CA GLN A 98 7.19 -6.54 -0.26
C GLN A 98 6.19 -6.92 -1.36
N ILE A 99 6.19 -8.21 -1.69
CA ILE A 99 5.17 -8.83 -2.53
C ILE A 99 4.07 -9.40 -1.64
N PHE A 100 2.83 -9.11 -2.00
CA PHE A 100 1.62 -9.58 -1.34
C PHE A 100 1.02 -10.67 -2.21
N GLU A 101 1.18 -11.93 -1.79
CA GLU A 101 0.51 -13.05 -2.45
C GLU A 101 -0.95 -13.11 -1.97
N VAL A 102 -1.89 -12.78 -2.86
CA VAL A 102 -3.32 -12.80 -2.56
C VAL A 102 -3.97 -14.00 -3.23
N ARG A 103 -4.59 -14.87 -2.44
CA ARG A 103 -5.28 -16.08 -2.95
C ARG A 103 -6.78 -16.02 -2.68
N PRO A 104 -7.61 -16.56 -3.59
CA PRO A 104 -9.05 -16.59 -3.38
C PRO A 104 -9.38 -17.45 -2.15
N LEU A 105 -10.45 -17.09 -1.45
CA LEU A 105 -11.02 -17.95 -0.42
C LEU A 105 -11.67 -19.15 -1.11
N VAL A 106 -11.06 -20.32 -0.99
CA VAL A 106 -11.70 -21.56 -1.43
C VAL A 106 -12.64 -22.02 -0.30
N PRO A 107 -13.95 -22.20 -0.55
CA PRO A 107 -14.83 -22.75 0.46
C PRO A 107 -14.34 -24.15 0.84
N GLN A 108 -14.01 -24.37 2.12
CA GLN A 108 -13.83 -25.72 2.61
C GLN A 108 -15.21 -26.38 2.61
N ARG A 109 -15.47 -27.27 1.64
CA ARG A 109 -16.63 -28.16 1.70
C ARG A 109 -16.45 -29.04 2.94
N ARG A 110 -17.23 -28.75 4.00
CA ARG A 110 -17.48 -29.69 5.09
C ARG A 110 -18.53 -30.70 4.67
#